data_AF-A0A9J6D6K1-F1
#
_entry.id   AF-A0A9J6D6K1-F1
#
_cell.length_a   1.000
_cell.length_b   1.000
_cell.length_c   1.000
_cell.angle_alpha   90.00
_cell.angle_beta   90.00
_cell.angle_gamma   90.00
#
_symmetry.space_group_name_H-M   'P 1'
#
loop_
_entity.id
_entity.type
_entity.pdbx_description
1 polymer ?
#
loop_
_entity_poly.entity_id
_entity_poly.type
_entity_poly.pdbx_seq_one_letter_code
_entity_poly.pdbx_strand_id
1 'polypeptide(L)'
;MHEFQIPALAIDKPAETYSSLPYGQLAYHLATNLAVIANPVSCSVAALLPLKSLGGLVFITAGGLGCAAYILLLAVQSPNPILVGTAAGAAIMISSWVLFVSLTTFVKCRLAAGTMAHGGARSLMWYGVATQGGSFIGAMLMFVLTNYTHIFKSA
;
A
#
# COMPACT_ATOMS: atom_id res chain seq x y z
N MET A 1 -4.09 -36.35 -21.10
CA MET A 1 -3.70 -36.49 -19.68
C MET A 1 -3.58 -35.09 -19.14
N HIS A 2 -4.36 -34.79 -18.12
CA HIS A 2 -4.63 -33.45 -17.59
C HIS A 2 -3.34 -32.76 -17.14
N GLU A 3 -2.92 -31.73 -17.88
CA GLU A 3 -2.01 -30.72 -17.35
C GLU A 3 -2.77 -29.91 -16.31
N PHE A 4 -2.47 -30.20 -15.05
CA PHE A 4 -2.84 -29.38 -13.90
C PHE A 4 -2.04 -28.07 -13.98
N GLN A 5 -2.51 -27.16 -14.84
CA GLN A 5 -1.94 -25.85 -15.03
C GLN A 5 -2.38 -24.95 -13.86
N ILE A 6 -1.63 -25.05 -12.76
CA ILE A 6 -1.72 -24.14 -11.61
C ILE A 6 -1.60 -22.71 -12.17
N PRO A 7 -2.52 -21.78 -11.85
CA PRO A 7 -2.49 -20.42 -12.38
C PRO A 7 -1.33 -19.63 -11.77
N ALA A 8 -0.13 -19.82 -12.32
CA ALA A 8 1.10 -19.10 -11.99
C ALA A 8 0.97 -17.58 -12.22
N LEU A 9 -0.08 -17.12 -12.90
CA LEU A 9 -0.32 -15.70 -13.17
C LEU A 9 -0.74 -14.89 -11.92
N ALA A 10 -1.20 -15.56 -10.86
CA ALA A 10 -1.75 -14.88 -9.70
C ALA A 10 -0.70 -14.53 -8.62
N ILE A 11 0.46 -15.20 -8.63
CA ILE A 11 1.46 -15.10 -7.56
C ILE A 11 2.45 -13.95 -7.78
N ASP A 12 2.69 -13.54 -9.02
CA ASP A 12 3.74 -12.56 -9.36
C ASP A 12 3.30 -11.09 -9.36
N LYS A 13 1.99 -10.79 -9.28
CA LYS A 13 1.49 -9.43 -9.44
C LYS A 13 1.33 -8.74 -8.08
N PRO A 14 2.06 -7.64 -7.79
CA PRO A 14 1.78 -6.84 -6.61
C PRO A 14 0.34 -6.31 -6.62
N ALA A 15 -0.24 -6.06 -5.43
CA ALA A 15 -1.61 -5.56 -5.28
C ALA A 15 -1.89 -4.28 -6.10
N GLU A 16 -0.86 -3.49 -6.38
CA GLU A 16 -0.89 -2.36 -7.30
C GLU A 16 -1.35 -2.77 -8.69
N THR A 17 -0.73 -3.79 -9.28
CA THR A 17 -1.13 -4.30 -10.61
C THR A 17 -2.55 -4.87 -10.61
N TYR A 18 -2.98 -5.53 -9.52
CA TYR A 18 -4.36 -6.03 -9.41
C TYR A 18 -5.43 -4.93 -9.35
N SER A 19 -5.12 -3.82 -8.68
CA SER A 19 -6.04 -2.70 -8.49
C SER A 19 -6.09 -1.72 -9.68
N SER A 20 -5.02 -1.60 -10.46
CA SER A 20 -4.85 -0.53 -11.44
C SER A 20 -4.90 -0.98 -12.90
N LEU A 21 -4.46 -2.21 -13.21
CA LEU A 21 -4.49 -2.76 -14.57
C LEU A 21 -5.90 -2.80 -15.19
N PRO A 22 -7.00 -3.06 -14.43
CA PRO A 22 -8.36 -2.97 -14.96
C PRO A 22 -8.79 -1.56 -15.43
N TYR A 23 -8.11 -0.51 -14.93
CA TYR A 23 -8.36 0.88 -15.33
C TYR A 23 -7.50 1.34 -16.52
N GLY A 24 -6.64 0.45 -17.05
CA GLY A 24 -5.79 0.69 -18.22
C GLY A 24 -4.31 0.92 -17.87
N GLN A 25 -3.44 0.58 -18.82
CA GLN A 25 -1.97 0.72 -18.71
C GLN A 25 -1.51 2.13 -18.32
N LEU A 26 -2.18 3.17 -18.84
CA LEU A 26 -1.86 4.56 -18.53
C LEU A 26 -2.14 4.91 -17.06
N ALA A 27 -3.25 4.41 -16.50
CA ALA A 27 -3.61 4.64 -15.09
C ALA A 27 -2.63 3.93 -14.15
N TYR A 28 -2.20 2.73 -14.50
CA TYR A 28 -1.13 2.01 -13.79
C TYR A 28 0.18 2.81 -13.78
N HIS A 29 0.68 3.21 -14.94
CA HIS A 29 1.92 3.97 -15.03
C HIS A 29 1.86 5.30 -14.27
N LEU A 30 0.72 6.01 -14.34
CA LEU A 30 0.55 7.24 -13.55
C LEU A 30 0.57 6.96 -12.04
N ALA A 31 -0.15 5.93 -11.58
CA ALA A 31 -0.19 5.56 -10.17
C ALA A 31 1.21 5.26 -9.64
N THR A 32 1.96 4.40 -10.33
CA THR A 32 3.33 4.03 -9.93
C THR A 32 4.26 5.24 -9.93
N ASN A 33 4.24 6.06 -10.97
CA ASN A 33 5.13 7.21 -11.07
C ASN A 33 4.83 8.27 -10.01
N LEU A 34 3.55 8.59 -9.79
CA LEU A 34 3.15 9.55 -8.75
C LEU A 34 3.47 9.02 -7.35
N ALA A 35 3.29 7.72 -7.10
CA ALA A 35 3.66 7.09 -5.82
C ALA A 35 5.18 7.21 -5.55
N VAL A 36 6.01 6.99 -6.58
CA VAL A 36 7.48 7.16 -6.48
C VAL A 36 7.86 8.61 -6.17
N ILE A 37 7.19 9.60 -6.76
CA ILE A 37 7.43 11.03 -6.47
C ILE A 37 6.90 11.42 -5.08
N ALA A 38 5.78 10.86 -4.65
CA ALA A 38 5.14 11.19 -3.39
C ALA A 38 5.98 10.80 -2.16
N ASN A 39 6.76 9.73 -2.27
CA ASN A 39 7.62 9.24 -1.18
C ASN A 39 8.69 10.28 -0.73
N PRO A 40 9.59 10.78 -1.60
CA PRO A 40 10.58 11.81 -1.21
C PRO A 40 9.94 13.14 -0.79
N VAL A 41 8.80 13.52 -1.39
CA VAL A 41 8.04 14.71 -0.95
C VAL A 41 7.55 14.52 0.48
N SER A 42 6.97 13.36 0.79
CA SER A 42 6.47 13.04 2.13
C SER A 42 7.58 12.97 3.17
N CYS A 43 8.75 12.43 2.81
CA CYS A 43 9.95 12.47 3.64
C CYS A 43 10.39 13.90 3.96
N SER A 44 10.42 14.77 2.95
CA SER A 44 10.80 16.19 3.11
C SER A 44 9.81 16.92 4.02
N VAL A 45 8.51 16.71 3.81
CA VAL A 45 7.45 17.26 4.67
C VAL A 45 7.56 16.75 6.11
N ALA A 46 7.83 15.45 6.30
CA ALA A 46 8.01 14.84 7.62
C ALA A 46 9.23 15.39 8.36
N ALA A 47 10.30 15.74 7.64
CA ALA A 47 11.49 16.39 8.21
C ALA A 47 11.20 17.83 8.63
N LEU A 48 10.42 18.58 7.84
CA LEU A 48 10.13 20.00 8.08
C LEU A 48 9.01 20.24 9.12
N LEU A 49 8.08 19.30 9.27
CA LEU A 49 6.94 19.43 10.20
C LEU A 49 7.16 18.59 11.47
N PRO A 50 7.53 19.22 12.61
CA PRO A 50 7.67 18.51 13.87
C PRO A 50 6.31 18.20 14.50
N LEU A 51 5.57 17.21 13.98
CA LEU A 51 4.44 16.63 14.72
C LEU A 51 4.96 15.91 15.96
N LYS A 52 4.64 16.45 17.15
CA LYS A 52 4.97 15.87 18.46
C LYS A 52 3.82 15.03 19.05
N SER A 53 2.60 15.19 18.53
CA SER A 53 1.42 14.52 19.09
C SER A 53 1.32 13.07 18.60
N LEU A 54 1.31 12.12 19.55
CA LEU A 54 1.02 10.71 19.29
C LEU A 54 -0.38 10.53 18.69
N GLY A 55 -1.37 11.29 19.19
CA GLY A 55 -2.75 11.22 18.69
C GLY A 55 -2.88 11.63 17.23
N GLY A 56 -2.15 12.67 16.81
CA GLY A 56 -2.10 13.07 15.40
C GLY A 56 -1.50 11.99 14.51
N LEU A 57 -0.49 11.29 15.00
CA LEU A 57 0.16 10.20 14.27
C LEU A 57 -0.76 8.97 14.12
N VAL A 58 -1.52 8.64 15.18
CA VAL A 58 -2.55 7.59 15.14
C VAL A 58 -3.64 7.93 14.14
N PHE A 59 -4.11 9.18 14.12
CA PHE A 59 -5.12 9.63 13.16
C PHE A 59 -4.65 9.51 11.70
N ILE A 60 -3.42 9.96 11.40
CA ILE A 60 -2.81 9.82 10.06
C ILE A 60 -2.67 8.35 9.68
N THR A 61 -2.29 7.49 10.63
CA THR A 61 -2.18 6.04 10.41
C THR A 61 -3.54 5.40 10.11
N ALA A 62 -4.59 5.79 10.84
CA ALA A 62 -5.95 5.33 10.58
C ALA A 62 -6.45 5.75 9.18
N GLY A 63 -6.12 6.98 8.76
CA GLY A 63 -6.39 7.44 7.39
C GLY A 63 -5.67 6.58 6.34
N GLY A 64 -4.40 6.28 6.56
CA GLY A 64 -3.63 5.36 5.70
C GLY A 64 -4.23 3.95 5.64
N LEU A 65 -4.68 3.41 6.78
CA LEU A 65 -5.37 2.12 6.81
C LEU A 65 -6.69 2.14 6.03
N GLY A 66 -7.45 3.24 6.10
CA GLY A 66 -8.65 3.44 5.28
C GLY A 66 -8.34 3.40 3.78
N CYS A 67 -7.31 4.11 3.33
CA CYS A 67 -6.84 4.04 1.94
C CYS A 67 -6.40 2.63 1.55
N ALA A 68 -5.67 1.93 2.43
CA ALA A 68 -5.25 0.55 2.20
C ALA A 68 -6.46 -0.38 2.04
N ALA A 69 -7.44 -0.30 2.93
CA ALA A 69 -8.66 -1.10 2.87
C ALA A 69 -9.41 -0.86 1.54
N TYR A 70 -9.50 0.39 1.09
CA TYR A 70 -10.10 0.71 -0.21
C TYR A 70 -9.33 0.06 -1.38
N ILE A 71 -8.00 0.17 -1.40
CA ILE A 71 -7.16 -0.46 -2.43
C ILE A 71 -7.31 -1.98 -2.43
N LEU A 72 -7.39 -2.59 -1.25
CA LEU A 72 -7.62 -4.03 -1.08
C LEU A 72 -9.00 -4.45 -1.59
N LEU A 73 -10.03 -3.66 -1.32
CA LEU A 73 -11.37 -3.89 -1.86
C LEU A 73 -11.37 -3.82 -3.39
N LEU A 74 -10.68 -2.85 -4.00
CA LEU A 74 -10.52 -2.77 -5.45
C LEU A 74 -9.80 -4.00 -6.01
N ALA A 75 -8.74 -4.46 -5.35
CA ALA A 75 -8.00 -5.65 -5.76
C ALA A 75 -8.86 -6.93 -5.68
N VAL A 76 -9.65 -7.07 -4.62
CA VAL A 76 -10.59 -8.20 -4.42
C VAL A 76 -11.71 -8.22 -5.46
N GLN A 77 -12.16 -7.05 -5.92
CA GLN A 77 -13.24 -6.94 -6.92
C GLN A 77 -12.73 -7.09 -8.37
N SER A 78 -11.44 -7.37 -8.59
CA SER A 78 -10.91 -7.70 -9.91
C SER A 78 -11.51 -9.03 -10.39
N PRO A 79 -12.21 -9.06 -11.56
CA PRO A 79 -11.93 -8.26 -12.76
C PRO A 79 -12.91 -7.11 -13.09
N ASN A 80 -13.97 -6.89 -12.30
CA ASN A 80 -14.91 -5.76 -12.48
C ASN A 80 -14.93 -4.84 -11.25
N PRO A 81 -13.84 -4.09 -10.96
CA PRO A 81 -13.85 -3.13 -9.88
C PRO A 81 -14.99 -2.11 -10.03
N ILE A 82 -15.51 -1.63 -8.89
CA ILE A 82 -16.47 -0.54 -8.84
C ILE A 82 -15.89 0.68 -9.60
N LEU A 83 -16.66 1.24 -10.55
CA LEU A 83 -16.29 2.35 -11.43
C LEU A 83 -15.25 2.07 -12.55
N VAL A 84 -14.99 0.81 -12.93
CA VAL A 84 -14.22 0.50 -14.15
C VAL A 84 -14.83 1.15 -15.38
N GLY A 85 -13.99 1.77 -16.21
CA GLY A 85 -14.39 2.45 -17.46
C GLY A 85 -14.70 3.94 -17.34
N THR A 86 -14.57 4.54 -16.14
CA THR A 86 -14.76 5.99 -15.93
C THR A 86 -13.45 6.67 -15.53
N ALA A 87 -13.18 7.87 -16.07
CA ALA A 87 -12.02 8.67 -15.71
C ALA A 87 -11.99 9.03 -14.20
N ALA A 88 -13.17 9.17 -13.59
CA ALA A 88 -13.31 9.42 -12.16
C ALA A 88 -12.83 8.23 -11.30
N GLY A 89 -13.13 6.99 -11.68
CA GLY A 89 -12.67 5.79 -10.97
C GLY A 89 -11.14 5.65 -10.99
N ALA A 90 -10.52 5.88 -12.15
CA ALA A 90 -9.08 5.89 -12.29
C ALA A 90 -8.42 6.99 -11.43
N ALA A 91 -9.00 8.20 -11.41
CA ALA A 91 -8.50 9.30 -10.59
C ALA A 91 -8.57 8.98 -9.08
N ILE A 92 -9.69 8.45 -8.59
CA ILE A 92 -9.85 8.07 -7.17
C ILE A 92 -8.87 6.96 -6.78
N MET A 93 -8.65 5.97 -7.65
CA MET A 93 -7.69 4.90 -7.43
C MET A 93 -6.25 5.45 -7.34
N ILE A 94 -5.83 6.27 -8.30
CA ILE A 94 -4.50 6.92 -8.30
C ILE A 94 -4.33 7.78 -7.04
N SER A 95 -5.32 8.62 -6.71
CA SER A 95 -5.28 9.46 -5.51
C SER A 95 -5.18 8.63 -4.23
N SER A 96 -5.89 7.50 -4.14
CA SER A 96 -5.85 6.62 -2.97
C SER A 96 -4.47 5.98 -2.78
N TRP A 97 -3.81 5.55 -3.87
CA TRP A 97 -2.44 5.04 -3.83
C TRP A 97 -1.44 6.11 -3.41
N VAL A 98 -1.53 7.30 -3.99
CA VAL A 98 -0.66 8.43 -3.64
C VAL A 98 -0.83 8.83 -2.17
N LEU A 99 -2.07 8.92 -1.69
CA LEU A 99 -2.37 9.22 -0.30
C LEU A 99 -1.86 8.12 0.63
N PHE A 100 -2.08 6.85 0.29
CA PHE A 100 -1.59 5.73 1.08
C PHE A 100 -0.07 5.76 1.25
N VAL A 101 0.68 5.93 0.14
CA VAL A 101 2.15 6.03 0.18
C VAL A 101 2.59 7.26 0.98
N SER A 102 1.94 8.41 0.76
CA SER A 102 2.32 9.65 1.44
C SER A 102 2.11 9.57 2.96
N LEU A 103 0.93 9.11 3.40
CA LEU A 103 0.58 8.99 4.81
C LEU A 103 1.46 7.97 5.52
N THR A 104 1.69 6.81 4.91
CA THR A 104 2.52 5.75 5.51
C THR A 104 3.99 6.14 5.57
N THR A 105 4.56 6.75 4.52
CA THR A 105 5.92 7.29 4.56
C THR A 105 6.06 8.36 5.64
N PHE A 106 5.11 9.28 5.72
CA PHE A 106 5.12 10.33 6.74
C PHE A 106 5.16 9.73 8.14
N VAL A 107 4.24 8.79 8.46
CA VAL A 107 4.22 8.13 9.77
C VAL A 107 5.53 7.42 10.06
N LYS A 108 6.06 6.66 9.09
CA LYS A 108 7.31 5.91 9.23
C LYS A 108 8.50 6.84 9.54
N CYS A 109 8.62 7.95 8.81
CA CYS A 109 9.68 8.94 9.04
C CYS A 109 9.57 9.57 10.43
N ARG A 110 8.36 9.93 10.87
CA ARG A 110 8.14 10.54 12.19
C ARG A 110 8.40 9.56 13.33
N LEU A 111 8.00 8.29 13.19
CA LEU A 111 8.30 7.23 14.16
C LEU A 111 9.81 6.94 14.22
N ALA A 112 10.48 6.84 13.07
CA ALA A 112 11.93 6.64 13.02
C ALA A 112 12.68 7.79 13.70
N ALA A 113 12.33 9.04 13.38
CA ALA A 113 12.92 10.22 14.02
C ALA A 113 12.63 10.27 15.53
N GLY A 114 11.38 9.98 15.94
CA GLY A 114 10.97 9.98 17.34
C GLY A 114 11.66 8.90 18.18
N THR A 115 11.75 7.68 17.65
CA THR A 115 12.41 6.54 18.31
C THR A 115 13.92 6.76 18.42
N MET A 116 14.56 7.31 17.38
CA MET A 116 15.97 7.71 17.43
C MET A 116 16.22 8.81 18.46
N ALA A 117 15.34 9.81 18.56
CA ALA A 117 15.51 10.92 19.50
C ALA A 117 15.37 10.49 20.98
N HIS A 118 14.48 9.55 21.31
CA HIS A 118 14.22 9.15 22.69
C HIS A 118 14.99 7.91 23.15
N GLY A 119 15.29 6.97 22.24
CA GLY A 119 15.90 5.68 22.58
C GLY A 119 17.10 5.29 21.72
N GLY A 120 17.61 6.22 20.89
CA GLY A 120 18.81 6.03 20.09
C GLY A 120 18.70 4.89 19.07
N ALA A 121 19.87 4.35 18.67
CA ALA A 121 19.97 3.33 17.63
C ALA A 121 19.24 2.02 17.97
N ARG A 122 19.19 1.62 19.25
CA ARG A 122 18.51 0.39 19.68
C ARG A 122 16.99 0.48 19.51
N SER A 123 16.41 1.64 19.81
CA SER A 123 14.98 1.88 19.60
C SER A 123 14.64 1.88 18.10
N LEU A 124 15.50 2.48 17.28
CA LEU A 124 15.34 2.47 15.83
C LEU A 124 15.46 1.05 15.24
N MET A 125 16.34 0.20 15.78
CA MET A 125 16.44 -1.20 15.39
C MET A 125 15.13 -1.96 15.66
N TRP A 126 14.54 -1.82 16.85
CA TRP A 126 13.26 -2.44 17.18
C TRP A 126 12.11 -1.93 16.30
N TYR A 127 12.11 -0.65 15.99
CA TYR A 127 11.17 -0.08 15.00
C TYR A 127 11.34 -0.73 13.62
N GLY A 128 12.58 -0.95 13.17
CA GLY A 128 12.88 -1.66 11.94
C GLY A 128 12.37 -3.11 11.96
N VAL A 129 12.66 -3.85 13.03
CA VAL A 129 12.17 -5.23 13.24
C VAL A 129 10.64 -5.28 13.19
N ALA A 130 9.95 -4.36 13.86
CA ALA A 130 8.49 -4.30 13.86
C ALA A 130 7.93 -4.03 12.45
N THR A 131 8.55 -3.12 11.69
CA THR A 131 8.12 -2.76 10.33
C THR A 131 8.30 -3.93 9.35
N GLN A 132 9.46 -4.58 9.39
CA GLN A 132 9.74 -5.74 8.54
C GLN A 132 8.87 -6.93 8.91
N GLY A 133 8.68 -7.19 10.21
CA GLY A 133 7.79 -8.23 10.70
C GLY A 133 6.35 -8.03 10.24
N GLY A 134 5.83 -6.79 10.34
CA GLY A 134 4.51 -6.46 9.82
C GLY A 134 4.38 -6.68 8.31
N SER A 135 5.42 -6.36 7.54
CA SER A 135 5.43 -6.55 6.08
C SER A 135 5.47 -8.03 5.70
N PHE A 136 6.22 -8.85 6.44
CA PHE A 136 6.25 -10.30 6.28
C PHE A 136 4.89 -10.93 6.56
N ILE A 137 4.25 -10.56 7.67
CA ILE A 137 2.90 -11.03 8.03
C ILE A 137 1.89 -10.61 6.95
N GLY A 138 1.96 -9.36 6.48
CA GLY A 138 1.12 -8.86 5.40
C GLY A 138 1.30 -9.64 4.09
N ALA A 139 2.54 -9.98 3.73
CA ALA A 139 2.84 -10.80 2.55
C ALA A 139 2.31 -12.23 2.70
N MET A 140 2.48 -12.86 3.87
CA MET A 140 1.93 -14.19 4.13
C MET A 140 0.40 -14.19 4.06
N LEU A 141 -0.26 -13.19 4.67
CA LEU A 141 -1.71 -13.02 4.58
C LEU A 141 -2.16 -12.86 3.13
N MET A 142 -1.50 -11.99 2.37
CA MET A 142 -1.80 -11.80 0.95
C MET A 142 -1.64 -13.07 0.14
N PHE A 143 -0.56 -13.81 0.38
CA PHE A 143 -0.31 -15.08 -0.28
C PHE A 143 -1.42 -16.11 0.02
N VAL A 144 -1.84 -16.23 1.27
CA VAL A 144 -2.95 -17.14 1.65
C VAL A 144 -4.26 -16.69 1.02
N LEU A 145 -4.55 -15.39 1.06
CA LEU A 145 -5.73 -14.80 0.44
C LEU A 145 -5.76 -15.07 -1.07
N THR A 146 -4.68 -14.85 -1.81
CA THR A 146 -4.65 -15.05 -3.26
C THR A 146 -4.63 -16.51 -3.69
N ASN A 147 -4.00 -17.41 -2.90
CA ASN A 147 -3.85 -18.82 -3.28
C ASN A 147 -4.98 -19.73 -2.77
N TYR A 148 -5.52 -19.48 -1.58
CA TYR A 148 -6.48 -20.38 -0.92
C TYR A 148 -7.90 -19.83 -0.87
N THR A 149 -8.09 -18.53 -1.11
CA THR A 149 -9.43 -17.97 -1.26
C THR A 149 -9.68 -17.71 -2.74
N HIS A 150 -10.71 -18.34 -3.32
CA HIS A 150 -11.18 -18.10 -4.70
C HIS A 150 -11.76 -16.68 -4.91
N ILE A 151 -11.41 -15.74 -4.03
CA ILE A 151 -11.88 -14.35 -4.02
C ILE A 151 -11.25 -13.56 -5.18
N PHE A 152 -9.99 -13.84 -5.51
CA PHE A 152 -9.33 -13.24 -6.68
C PHE A 152 -9.57 -14.11 -7.91
N LYS A 153 -10.62 -13.82 -8.68
CA LYS A 153 -10.77 -14.39 -10.03
C LYS A 153 -9.78 -13.68 -10.95
N SER A 154 -8.68 -14.35 -11.28
CA SER A 154 -7.81 -13.95 -12.38
C SER A 154 -8.64 -13.85 -13.67
N ALA A 155 -8.62 -12.69 -14.32
CA ALA A 155 -8.97 -12.57 -15.74
C ALA A 155 -7.85 -13.12 -16.61
#